data_AF-A0A924ZUP5-F1
#
_entry.id   AF-A0A924ZUP5-F1
#
_cell.length_a   1.000
_cell.length_b   1.000
_cell.length_c   1.000
_cell.angle_alpha   90.00
_cell.angle_beta   90.00
_cell.angle_gamma   90.00
#
_symmetry.space_group_name_H-M   'P 1'
#
loop_
_entity.id
_entity.type
_entity.pdbx_description
1 polymer ?
#
loop_
_entity_poly.entity_id
_entity_poly.type
_entity_poly.pdbx_seq_one_letter_code
_entity_poly.pdbx_strand_id
1 'polypeptide(L)'
;MKNIILIALTAASAVGCTSKEVASNRSERQVAEEPSNEAARKYFIVQNVATEKTRVYLKCEEDSNRNCLPGTKNTMVFETEMVVGGKDMRTNVGVQNIEYWTKFKDTPGVYPSWYDPSYPPVPNPGKGFKRWFDADVMPDGKKSASNGGKKMRGAFGWYTTKMTPSDSGQWMHGTVGWGSDEDKFINFAHGGGLAGTVANIFADMRSHGCTRHENRAIAYLQSFLPAGTALIKIYAKEELKDASLARYESLPATKTWNYILTKEDVREMNPKSSTAEEVQTRGVSEDMILERGSYTVNMRPQVQNITGKGAKSGRSGDSYKLFRNEGPYGAFYIDEGTITPDYRHPAGVKYEGISDFSATLVPNYMK
;
A
#
# COMPACT_ATOMS: atom_id res chain seq x y z
N MET A 1 -41.89 35.85 -25.50
CA MET A 1 -41.97 35.68 -24.03
C MET A 1 -41.76 34.21 -23.69
N LYS A 2 -40.70 33.92 -22.91
CA LYS A 2 -40.51 32.76 -22.00
C LYS A 2 -40.49 31.35 -22.61
N ASN A 3 -39.57 30.43 -22.32
CA ASN A 3 -38.33 30.37 -21.54
C ASN A 3 -37.63 29.09 -22.06
N ILE A 4 -36.41 29.21 -22.58
CA ILE A 4 -35.56 28.03 -22.88
C ILE A 4 -34.82 27.70 -21.58
N ILE A 5 -35.16 26.57 -20.96
CA ILE A 5 -34.43 26.02 -19.83
C ILE A 5 -33.18 25.34 -20.40
N LEU A 6 -32.05 26.03 -20.29
CA LEU A 6 -30.73 25.47 -20.54
C LEU A 6 -30.36 24.60 -19.34
N ILE A 7 -30.52 23.28 -19.45
CA ILE A 7 -30.00 22.33 -18.47
C ILE A 7 -28.49 22.24 -18.69
N ALA A 8 -27.72 22.88 -17.82
CA ALA A 8 -26.28 22.72 -17.75
C ALA A 8 -25.96 21.26 -17.38
N LEU A 9 -25.43 20.49 -18.33
CA LEU A 9 -24.72 19.25 -18.03
C LEU A 9 -23.44 19.61 -17.26
N THR A 10 -23.48 19.48 -15.94
CA THR A 10 -22.27 19.43 -15.14
C THR A 10 -21.55 18.12 -15.43
N ALA A 11 -20.43 18.21 -16.14
CA ALA A 11 -19.50 17.11 -16.33
C ALA A 11 -19.01 16.62 -14.96
N ALA A 12 -19.45 15.43 -14.56
CA ALA A 12 -18.96 14.75 -13.38
C ALA A 12 -17.47 14.39 -13.58
N SER A 13 -16.61 15.18 -12.95
CA SER A 13 -15.17 14.92 -12.86
C SER A 13 -14.93 13.54 -12.25
N ALA A 14 -14.20 12.68 -12.96
CA ALA A 14 -13.73 11.41 -12.43
C ALA A 14 -12.76 11.66 -11.27
N VAL A 15 -13.24 11.55 -10.03
CA VAL A 15 -12.40 11.46 -8.84
C VAL A 15 -12.15 9.97 -8.58
N GLY A 16 -11.13 9.43 -9.25
CA GLY A 16 -10.50 8.15 -8.87
C GLY A 16 -9.54 8.38 -7.71
N CYS A 17 -8.64 7.43 -7.38
CA CYS A 17 -7.56 7.64 -6.39
C CYS A 17 -6.51 8.70 -6.80
N THR A 18 -6.94 9.74 -7.50
CA THR A 18 -6.19 10.93 -7.85
C THR A 18 -7.00 12.08 -7.27
N SER A 19 -6.64 12.58 -6.10
CA SER A 19 -7.24 13.83 -5.62
C SER A 19 -6.84 14.95 -6.59
N LYS A 20 -7.81 15.53 -7.31
CA LYS A 20 -7.66 16.85 -7.94
C LYS A 20 -7.67 17.96 -6.88
N GLU A 21 -6.92 17.78 -5.79
CA GLU A 21 -6.42 18.94 -5.06
C GLU A 21 -5.18 19.39 -5.82
N VAL A 22 -5.41 20.32 -6.75
CA VAL A 22 -4.35 21.01 -7.45
C VAL A 22 -3.43 21.61 -6.40
N ALA A 23 -2.18 21.15 -6.38
CA ALA A 23 -1.09 21.80 -5.69
C ALA A 23 -0.91 23.23 -6.25
N SER A 24 -1.69 24.18 -5.76
CA SER A 24 -1.47 25.59 -5.98
C SER A 24 -0.54 26.10 -4.88
N ASN A 25 0.76 25.91 -5.09
CA ASN A 25 1.81 26.90 -4.88
C ASN A 25 3.14 26.29 -5.33
N ARG A 26 3.64 26.81 -6.45
CA ARG A 26 4.80 26.31 -7.19
C ARG A 26 6.11 26.94 -6.71
N SER A 27 6.15 27.52 -5.52
CA SER A 27 7.36 28.02 -4.87
C SER A 27 7.52 27.30 -3.54
N GLU A 28 8.73 26.81 -3.27
CA GLU A 28 9.09 25.97 -2.12
C GLU A 28 8.78 24.47 -2.29
N ARG A 29 9.46 23.84 -3.25
CA ARG A 29 9.87 22.44 -3.06
C ARG A 29 10.84 22.42 -1.87
N GLN A 30 10.32 22.36 -0.66
CA GLN A 30 11.15 22.10 0.50
C GLN A 30 11.68 20.67 0.35
N VAL A 31 13.00 20.55 0.44
CA VAL A 31 13.69 19.30 0.78
C VAL A 31 12.87 18.68 1.92
N ALA A 32 12.55 17.39 1.84
CA ALA A 32 11.94 16.76 3.00
C ALA A 32 12.92 16.92 4.15
N GLU A 33 12.62 17.82 5.08
CA GLU A 33 13.32 17.87 6.36
C GLU A 33 13.27 16.45 6.92
N GLU A 34 14.41 15.96 7.40
CA GLU A 34 14.41 14.69 8.11
C GLU A 34 13.34 14.78 9.20
N PRO A 35 12.46 13.76 9.31
CA PRO A 35 11.33 13.90 10.20
C PRO A 35 11.84 14.14 11.61
N SER A 36 11.44 15.25 12.23
CA SER A 36 11.87 15.62 13.59
C SER A 36 11.54 14.53 14.61
N ASN A 37 10.54 13.70 14.31
CA ASN A 37 10.17 12.51 15.06
C ASN A 37 11.19 11.37 14.90
N GLU A 38 11.89 11.03 15.98
CA GLU A 38 12.83 9.89 16.07
C GLU A 38 12.20 8.56 15.61
N ALA A 39 10.93 8.32 15.95
CA ALA A 39 10.22 7.10 15.53
C ALA A 39 10.03 7.00 14.01
N ALA A 40 9.91 8.12 13.31
CA ALA A 40 9.79 8.16 11.86
C ALA A 40 11.15 8.00 11.16
N ARG A 41 12.26 8.42 11.79
CA ARG A 41 13.63 8.23 11.27
C ARG A 41 14.08 6.78 11.35
N LYS A 42 13.64 6.07 12.39
CA LYS A 42 14.01 4.68 12.68
C LYS A 42 13.69 3.69 11.57
N TYR A 43 12.60 3.90 10.84
CA TYR A 43 12.13 2.98 9.80
C TYR A 43 12.11 3.60 8.42
N PHE A 44 12.21 2.76 7.39
CA PHE A 44 11.82 3.11 6.03
C PHE A 44 11.14 1.94 5.33
N ILE A 45 10.31 2.26 4.36
CA ILE A 45 9.55 1.31 3.56
C ILE A 45 10.16 1.26 2.17
N VAL A 46 10.36 0.06 1.63
CA VAL A 46 10.67 -0.13 0.22
C VAL A 46 9.52 -0.87 -0.45
N GLN A 47 8.94 -0.25 -1.46
CA GLN A 47 7.95 -0.86 -2.35
C GLN A 47 8.63 -1.20 -3.67
N ASN A 48 8.93 -2.48 -3.89
CA ASN A 48 9.45 -2.92 -5.18
C ASN A 48 8.28 -3.18 -6.14
N VAL A 49 8.04 -2.21 -7.02
CA VAL A 49 6.96 -2.23 -8.01
C VAL A 49 7.11 -3.37 -9.00
N ALA A 50 8.35 -3.78 -9.30
CA ALA A 50 8.63 -4.88 -10.21
C ALA A 50 8.16 -6.24 -9.67
N THR A 51 8.32 -6.47 -8.37
CA THR A 51 8.02 -7.74 -7.70
C THR A 51 6.72 -7.72 -6.91
N GLU A 52 6.03 -6.58 -6.87
CA GLU A 52 4.83 -6.35 -6.06
C GLU A 52 5.04 -6.71 -4.58
N LYS A 53 6.22 -6.41 -4.02
CA LYS A 53 6.55 -6.61 -2.60
C LYS A 53 6.73 -5.28 -1.87
N THR A 54 6.22 -5.23 -0.64
CA THR A 54 6.51 -4.16 0.33
C THR A 54 7.37 -4.73 1.44
N ARG A 55 8.48 -4.06 1.75
CA ARG A 55 9.37 -4.40 2.86
C ARG A 55 9.58 -3.20 3.75
N VAL A 56 9.71 -3.44 5.05
CA VAL A 56 10.04 -2.41 6.03
C VAL A 56 11.38 -2.76 6.65
N TYR A 57 12.23 -1.76 6.77
CA TYR A 57 13.57 -1.88 7.30
C TYR A 57 13.74 -0.97 8.51
N LEU A 58 14.39 -1.52 9.52
CA LEU A 58 14.95 -0.80 10.65
C LEU A 58 16.34 -0.28 10.26
N LYS A 59 16.57 1.03 10.38
CA LYS A 59 17.91 1.61 10.19
C LYS A 59 18.75 1.37 11.43
N CYS A 60 19.90 0.71 11.27
CA CYS A 60 20.68 0.26 12.43
C CYS A 60 21.40 1.40 13.15
N GLU A 61 21.75 2.47 12.44
CA GLU A 61 22.34 3.67 13.03
C GLU A 61 21.36 4.44 13.93
N GLU A 62 20.07 4.33 13.67
CA GLU A 62 18.99 5.00 14.41
C GLU A 62 18.40 4.09 15.51
N ASP A 63 18.83 2.83 15.62
CA ASP A 63 18.29 1.89 16.62
C ASP A 63 19.12 1.84 17.90
N SER A 64 18.78 2.72 18.83
CA SER A 64 19.34 2.75 20.19
C SER A 64 19.14 1.45 20.99
N ASN A 65 18.20 0.59 20.59
CA ASN A 65 17.85 -0.65 21.29
C ASN A 65 18.60 -1.90 20.79
N ARG A 66 19.50 -1.77 19.80
CA ARG A 66 20.32 -2.87 19.26
C ARG A 66 19.52 -4.09 18.77
N ASN A 67 18.31 -3.89 18.26
CA ASN A 67 17.52 -4.93 17.61
C ASN A 67 18.03 -5.28 16.20
N CYS A 68 18.99 -4.50 15.69
CA CYS A 68 19.59 -4.73 14.39
C CYS A 68 20.54 -5.92 14.34
N LEU A 69 20.56 -6.59 13.19
CA LEU A 69 21.51 -7.65 12.89
C LEU A 69 22.94 -7.11 12.87
N PRO A 70 23.89 -7.73 13.59
CA PRO A 70 25.28 -7.30 13.60
C PRO A 70 25.88 -7.21 12.19
N GLY A 71 26.59 -6.12 11.92
CA GLY A 71 27.27 -5.90 10.64
C GLY A 71 26.33 -5.62 9.45
N THR A 72 25.06 -5.33 9.70
CA THR A 72 24.11 -4.87 8.67
C THR A 72 23.87 -3.38 8.79
N LYS A 73 23.57 -2.75 7.65
CA LYS A 73 23.19 -1.34 7.61
C LYS A 73 21.73 -1.14 8.01
N ASN A 74 20.87 -2.04 7.53
CA ASN A 74 19.47 -2.10 7.88
C ASN A 74 19.06 -3.57 8.09
N THR A 75 18.05 -3.80 8.93
CA THR A 75 17.46 -5.12 9.16
C THR A 75 16.01 -5.12 8.69
N MET A 76 15.61 -6.11 7.89
CA MET A 76 14.22 -6.25 7.47
C MET A 76 13.36 -6.70 8.67
N VAL A 77 12.28 -5.96 8.95
CA VAL A 77 11.36 -6.25 10.07
C VAL A 77 9.97 -6.63 9.61
N PHE A 78 9.68 -6.52 8.31
CA PHE A 78 8.43 -6.92 7.72
C PHE A 78 8.54 -7.07 6.20
N GLU A 79 7.95 -8.12 5.65
CA GLU A 79 7.68 -8.31 4.22
C GLU A 79 6.21 -8.68 4.00
N THR A 80 5.59 -8.10 2.97
CA THR A 80 4.24 -8.46 2.52
C THR A 80 4.07 -8.25 1.02
N GLU A 81 3.05 -8.89 0.45
CA GLU A 81 2.66 -8.66 -0.94
C GLU A 81 1.85 -7.36 -1.06
N MET A 82 1.97 -6.72 -2.21
CA MET A 82 1.12 -5.61 -2.59
C MET A 82 0.54 -5.84 -3.98
N VAL A 83 -0.35 -4.96 -4.40
CA VAL A 83 -0.82 -4.84 -5.77
C VAL A 83 -0.55 -3.43 -6.25
N VAL A 84 0.07 -3.33 -7.43
CA VAL A 84 0.43 -2.05 -8.05
C VAL A 84 -0.58 -1.62 -9.12
N GLY A 85 -0.36 -0.42 -9.65
CA GLY A 85 -1.11 0.15 -10.76
C GLY A 85 -1.19 -0.73 -12.00
N GLY A 86 -2.17 -0.47 -12.88
CA GLY A 86 -2.30 -1.12 -14.18
C GLY A 86 -1.32 -0.55 -15.20
N LYS A 87 -1.25 -1.16 -16.38
CA LYS A 87 -0.36 -0.69 -17.46
C LYS A 87 -0.64 0.76 -17.87
N ASP A 88 -1.92 1.16 -17.86
CA ASP A 88 -2.35 2.50 -18.31
C ASP A 88 -2.20 3.57 -17.22
N MET A 89 -2.13 3.14 -15.95
CA MET A 89 -1.96 3.98 -14.76
C MET A 89 -0.97 3.29 -13.81
N ARG A 90 0.30 3.28 -14.21
CA ARG A 90 1.38 2.66 -13.45
C ARG A 90 1.61 3.38 -12.13
N THR A 91 1.96 2.62 -11.11
CA THR A 91 2.57 3.16 -9.89
C THR A 91 3.87 3.88 -10.24
N ASN A 92 4.00 5.12 -9.79
CA ASN A 92 5.19 5.94 -9.97
C ASN A 92 6.27 5.46 -9.00
N VAL A 93 7.53 5.53 -9.44
CA VAL A 93 8.69 5.26 -8.61
C VAL A 93 9.22 6.54 -7.97
N GLY A 94 10.07 6.43 -6.95
CA GLY A 94 10.71 7.57 -6.29
C GLY A 94 10.54 7.55 -4.77
N VAL A 95 10.80 8.68 -4.13
CA VAL A 95 10.88 8.78 -2.66
C VAL A 95 9.83 9.74 -2.13
N GLN A 96 8.97 9.24 -1.25
CA GLN A 96 7.90 9.99 -0.59
C GLN A 96 7.96 9.72 0.92
N ASN A 97 7.17 10.45 1.72
CA ASN A 97 6.98 10.24 3.15
C ASN A 97 5.50 10.05 3.45
N ILE A 98 5.18 9.28 4.48
CA ILE A 98 3.82 9.20 5.04
C ILE A 98 3.43 10.61 5.51
N GLU A 99 2.40 11.20 4.92
CA GLU A 99 1.85 12.48 5.38
C GLU A 99 0.98 12.24 6.62
N TYR A 100 0.05 11.30 6.52
CA TYR A 100 -0.80 10.84 7.61
C TYR A 100 -1.44 9.49 7.28
N TRP A 101 -2.00 8.85 8.29
CA TRP A 101 -2.89 7.69 8.17
C TRP A 101 -4.36 8.08 8.33
N THR A 102 -5.26 7.31 7.75
CA THR A 102 -6.71 7.43 7.92
C THR A 102 -7.32 6.03 8.04
N LYS A 103 -8.23 5.85 8.99
CA LYS A 103 -9.01 4.62 9.15
C LYS A 103 -10.33 4.73 8.40
N PHE A 104 -10.69 3.67 7.68
CA PHE A 104 -11.92 3.59 6.88
C PHE A 104 -12.11 4.81 5.98
N LYS A 105 -11.12 5.07 5.13
CA LYS A 105 -11.17 6.19 4.20
C LYS A 105 -12.42 6.11 3.32
N ASP A 106 -13.15 7.21 3.30
CA ASP A 106 -14.37 7.38 2.50
C ASP A 106 -14.10 8.30 1.30
N THR A 107 -14.67 7.94 0.16
CA THR A 107 -14.76 8.80 -1.02
C THR A 107 -16.22 8.84 -1.46
N PRO A 108 -17.03 9.75 -0.88
CA PRO A 108 -18.47 9.80 -1.12
C PRO A 108 -18.82 9.76 -2.60
N GLY A 109 -19.78 8.90 -2.95
CA GLY A 109 -20.25 8.74 -4.32
C GLY A 109 -19.36 7.91 -5.25
N VAL A 110 -18.12 7.58 -4.85
CA VAL A 110 -17.22 6.71 -5.63
C VAL A 110 -16.83 5.46 -4.83
N TYR A 111 -16.11 5.60 -3.73
CA TYR A 111 -15.67 4.48 -2.89
C TYR A 111 -16.13 4.69 -1.45
N PRO A 112 -17.35 4.24 -1.11
CA PRO A 112 -17.80 4.25 0.28
C PRO A 112 -16.82 3.52 1.19
N SER A 113 -16.55 4.07 2.38
CA SER A 113 -15.64 3.48 3.37
C SER A 113 -15.96 2.04 3.71
N TRP A 114 -15.00 1.28 4.24
CA TRP A 114 -15.28 -0.09 4.68
C TRP A 114 -16.31 -0.09 5.82
N TYR A 115 -16.09 0.70 6.86
CA TYR A 115 -17.04 0.90 7.95
C TYR A 115 -17.43 2.39 8.09
N ASP A 116 -18.71 2.62 8.32
CA ASP A 116 -19.28 3.88 8.79
C ASP A 116 -20.58 3.54 9.55
N PRO A 117 -20.85 4.14 10.71
CA PRO A 117 -22.05 3.83 11.51
C PRO A 117 -23.37 4.20 10.79
N SER A 118 -23.34 5.12 9.82
CA SER A 118 -24.50 5.54 9.03
C SER A 118 -24.76 4.68 7.80
N TYR A 119 -23.84 3.77 7.46
CA TYR A 119 -23.93 2.96 6.26
C TYR A 119 -24.46 1.56 6.56
N PRO A 120 -25.03 0.85 5.57
CA PRO A 120 -25.39 -0.54 5.74
C PRO A 120 -24.18 -1.41 6.15
N PRO A 121 -24.41 -2.54 6.84
CA PRO A 121 -23.36 -3.50 7.17
C PRO A 121 -22.62 -3.99 5.91
N VAL A 122 -21.33 -4.27 6.06
CA VAL A 122 -20.55 -4.93 5.00
C VAL A 122 -20.91 -6.43 4.91
N PRO A 123 -20.62 -7.11 3.79
CA PRO A 123 -20.83 -8.56 3.68
C PRO A 123 -20.15 -9.31 4.83
N ASN A 124 -20.76 -10.37 5.35
CA ASN A 124 -20.11 -11.24 6.34
C ASN A 124 -18.77 -11.82 5.84
N PRO A 125 -17.87 -12.23 6.75
CA PRO A 125 -16.62 -12.91 6.39
C PRO A 125 -16.80 -14.08 5.42
N GLY A 126 -15.83 -14.30 4.53
CA GLY A 126 -15.82 -15.40 3.56
C GLY A 126 -16.70 -15.18 2.33
N LYS A 127 -17.55 -14.14 2.32
CA LYS A 127 -18.40 -13.83 1.16
C LYS A 127 -17.57 -13.41 -0.05
N GLY A 128 -18.05 -13.79 -1.23
CA GLY A 128 -17.34 -13.54 -2.49
C GLY A 128 -17.23 -12.05 -2.84
N PHE A 129 -16.17 -11.70 -3.57
CA PHE A 129 -15.82 -10.33 -3.97
C PHE A 129 -17.00 -9.51 -4.55
N LYS A 130 -17.87 -10.14 -5.36
CA LYS A 130 -19.03 -9.47 -5.99
C LYS A 130 -20.04 -8.90 -4.98
N ARG A 131 -20.10 -9.43 -3.75
CA ARG A 131 -21.02 -8.95 -2.71
C ARG A 131 -20.74 -7.52 -2.27
N TRP A 132 -19.50 -7.05 -2.43
CA TRP A 132 -19.08 -5.69 -2.08
C TRP A 132 -19.59 -4.61 -3.06
N PHE A 133 -20.35 -5.02 -4.08
CA PHE A 133 -20.99 -4.17 -5.08
C PHE A 133 -22.52 -4.20 -5.00
N ASP A 134 -23.09 -5.07 -4.15
CA ASP A 134 -24.54 -5.27 -4.08
C ASP A 134 -25.24 -4.06 -3.43
N ALA A 135 -26.50 -3.84 -3.79
CA ALA A 135 -27.28 -2.68 -3.36
C ALA A 135 -27.44 -2.58 -1.82
N ASP A 136 -27.52 -3.73 -1.15
CA ASP A 136 -27.76 -3.87 0.29
C ASP A 136 -26.55 -3.49 1.16
N VAL A 137 -25.36 -3.38 0.58
CA VAL A 137 -24.13 -2.97 1.28
C VAL A 137 -23.68 -1.55 0.90
N MET A 138 -24.39 -0.91 -0.04
CA MET A 138 -24.06 0.41 -0.57
C MET A 138 -24.89 1.50 0.11
N PRO A 139 -24.31 2.67 0.45
CA PRO A 139 -25.06 3.74 1.13
C PRO A 139 -26.21 4.32 0.31
N ASP A 140 -26.10 4.30 -1.01
CA ASP A 140 -27.13 4.82 -1.93
C ASP A 140 -28.19 3.77 -2.29
N GLY A 141 -28.12 2.56 -1.72
CA GLY A 141 -29.04 1.46 -2.01
C GLY A 141 -28.99 0.98 -3.45
N LYS A 142 -27.94 1.35 -4.21
CA LYS A 142 -27.83 1.02 -5.65
C LYS A 142 -26.73 0.02 -5.86
N LYS A 143 -27.06 -1.05 -6.59
CA LYS A 143 -26.06 -2.01 -7.05
C LYS A 143 -25.10 -1.31 -7.99
N SER A 144 -23.81 -1.39 -7.68
CA SER A 144 -22.78 -0.96 -8.59
C SER A 144 -22.56 -2.03 -9.64
N ALA A 145 -22.40 -1.63 -10.91
CA ALA A 145 -22.08 -2.58 -11.96
C ALA A 145 -20.70 -3.19 -11.63
N SER A 146 -20.66 -4.51 -11.40
CA SER A 146 -19.40 -5.21 -11.15
C SER A 146 -18.44 -5.13 -12.35
N ASN A 147 -18.97 -4.84 -13.55
CA ASN A 147 -18.21 -4.63 -14.78
C ASN A 147 -18.39 -3.16 -15.20
N GLY A 148 -17.37 -2.32 -14.99
CA GLY A 148 -17.36 -0.92 -15.41
C GLY A 148 -18.08 0.07 -14.48
N GLY A 149 -18.69 -0.39 -13.39
CA GLY A 149 -19.20 0.47 -12.31
C GLY A 149 -18.08 0.77 -11.32
N LYS A 150 -17.69 2.03 -11.22
CA LYS A 150 -16.55 2.48 -10.40
C LYS A 150 -16.78 2.39 -8.88
N LYS A 151 -17.95 1.95 -8.42
CA LYS A 151 -18.28 2.01 -6.99
C LYS A 151 -18.15 0.65 -6.32
N MET A 152 -17.40 0.60 -5.24
CA MET A 152 -17.27 -0.60 -4.40
C MET A 152 -17.14 -0.18 -2.94
N ARG A 153 -17.84 -0.88 -2.05
CA ARG A 153 -17.72 -0.68 -0.62
C ARG A 153 -16.32 -1.11 -0.14
N GLY A 154 -15.67 -0.29 0.67
CA GLY A 154 -14.41 -0.64 1.32
C GLY A 154 -13.20 -0.79 0.40
N ALA A 155 -13.17 -0.10 -0.75
CA ALA A 155 -12.05 -0.19 -1.71
C ALA A 155 -10.68 0.19 -1.13
N PHE A 156 -10.68 1.06 -0.12
CA PHE A 156 -9.51 1.50 0.64
C PHE A 156 -9.19 0.63 1.87
N GLY A 157 -10.03 -0.36 2.17
CA GLY A 157 -9.87 -1.27 3.29
C GLY A 157 -9.90 -0.60 4.66
N TRP A 158 -9.15 -1.16 5.61
CA TRP A 158 -9.15 -0.70 7.00
C TRP A 158 -8.36 0.59 7.20
N TYR A 159 -7.17 0.66 6.62
CA TYR A 159 -6.27 1.78 6.76
C TYR A 159 -5.75 2.25 5.41
N THR A 160 -5.49 3.55 5.33
CA THR A 160 -4.98 4.23 4.14
C THR A 160 -3.99 5.26 4.60
N THR A 161 -2.89 5.44 3.87
CA THR A 161 -1.99 6.56 4.08
C THR A 161 -1.83 7.39 2.83
N LYS A 162 -1.86 8.71 3.04
CA LYS A 162 -1.52 9.71 2.04
C LYS A 162 -0.01 9.91 2.04
N MET A 163 0.56 9.96 0.84
CA MET A 163 1.99 10.15 0.63
C MET A 163 2.30 11.58 0.21
N THR A 164 3.42 12.14 0.68
CA THR A 164 3.88 13.48 0.34
C THR A 164 5.40 13.52 0.08
N PRO A 165 5.90 14.37 -0.83
CA PRO A 165 5.13 15.06 -1.85
C PRO A 165 4.56 14.06 -2.86
N SER A 166 3.36 14.36 -3.37
CA SER A 166 2.72 13.57 -4.42
C SER A 166 1.90 14.47 -5.34
N ASP A 167 2.31 14.54 -6.61
CA ASP A 167 1.59 15.22 -7.69
C ASP A 167 0.52 14.32 -8.33
N SER A 168 0.64 13.00 -8.19
CA SER A 168 -0.27 12.02 -8.77
C SER A 168 -1.42 11.62 -7.84
N GLY A 169 -1.28 11.88 -6.55
CA GLY A 169 -2.24 11.44 -5.53
C GLY A 169 -2.19 9.94 -5.22
N GLN A 170 -1.08 9.24 -5.53
CA GLN A 170 -0.94 7.80 -5.27
C GLN A 170 -0.78 7.49 -3.77
N TRP A 171 -1.69 6.68 -3.24
CA TRP A 171 -1.74 6.28 -1.83
C TRP A 171 -1.25 4.84 -1.62
N MET A 172 -0.98 4.51 -0.36
CA MET A 172 -0.84 3.12 0.11
C MET A 172 -2.07 2.79 0.97
N HIS A 173 -2.74 1.67 0.69
CA HIS A 173 -4.02 1.37 1.36
C HIS A 173 -4.32 -0.13 1.45
N GLY A 174 -5.29 -0.48 2.31
CA GLY A 174 -5.80 -1.84 2.44
C GLY A 174 -6.66 -2.29 1.26
N THR A 175 -7.37 -3.39 1.42
CA THR A 175 -8.29 -3.88 0.39
C THR A 175 -9.65 -4.19 0.98
N VAL A 176 -10.57 -4.58 0.12
CA VAL A 176 -11.88 -5.03 0.57
C VAL A 176 -11.75 -6.35 1.34
N GLY A 177 -12.69 -6.67 2.24
CA GLY A 177 -12.67 -7.92 3.01
C GLY A 177 -12.44 -7.75 4.50
N TRP A 178 -12.66 -8.83 5.25
CA TRP A 178 -12.31 -8.95 6.67
C TRP A 178 -10.86 -9.44 6.82
N GLY A 179 -10.30 -9.39 8.02
CA GLY A 179 -8.96 -9.93 8.28
C GLY A 179 -8.95 -11.45 8.14
N SER A 180 -10.05 -12.10 8.53
CA SER A 180 -10.32 -13.52 8.25
C SER A 180 -10.46 -13.89 6.77
N ASP A 181 -10.59 -12.93 5.85
CA ASP A 181 -10.51 -13.21 4.40
C ASP A 181 -9.06 -13.29 3.90
N GLU A 182 -8.09 -12.93 4.74
CA GLU A 182 -6.66 -13.05 4.48
C GLU A 182 -6.19 -12.35 3.20
N ASP A 183 -5.24 -12.96 2.49
CA ASP A 183 -4.67 -12.46 1.24
C ASP A 183 -5.53 -12.77 0.01
N LYS A 184 -6.72 -13.36 0.19
CA LYS A 184 -7.59 -13.86 -0.89
C LYS A 184 -7.83 -12.82 -1.97
N PHE A 185 -8.11 -11.57 -1.61
CA PHE A 185 -8.38 -10.49 -2.57
C PHE A 185 -7.12 -9.95 -3.25
N ILE A 186 -5.95 -10.08 -2.61
CA ILE A 186 -4.64 -9.78 -3.22
C ILE A 186 -4.30 -10.87 -4.23
N ASN A 187 -4.41 -12.14 -3.84
CA ASN A 187 -4.20 -13.30 -4.71
C ASN A 187 -5.14 -13.30 -5.94
N PHE A 188 -6.40 -12.86 -5.79
CA PHE A 188 -7.30 -12.66 -6.92
C PHE A 188 -6.83 -11.56 -7.87
N ALA A 189 -6.31 -10.44 -7.35
CA ALA A 189 -5.75 -9.38 -8.19
C ALA A 189 -4.48 -9.84 -8.93
N HIS A 190 -3.73 -10.78 -8.35
CA HIS A 190 -2.64 -11.51 -9.00
C HIS A 190 -3.12 -12.61 -9.97
N GLY A 191 -4.42 -12.73 -10.27
CA GLY A 191 -4.91 -13.66 -11.29
C GLY A 191 -4.94 -15.14 -10.89
N GLY A 192 -4.88 -15.45 -9.58
CA GLY A 192 -5.18 -16.79 -9.07
C GLY A 192 -6.69 -17.01 -8.94
N GLY A 193 -7.31 -17.87 -9.76
CA GLY A 193 -8.74 -18.25 -9.68
C GLY A 193 -9.53 -18.09 -10.98
N LEU A 194 -10.67 -18.80 -11.10
CA LEU A 194 -11.51 -18.97 -12.32
C LEU A 194 -11.62 -17.70 -13.18
N ALA A 195 -10.88 -17.76 -14.29
CA ALA A 195 -10.54 -16.67 -15.17
C ALA A 195 -11.70 -16.19 -16.05
N GLY A 196 -11.79 -14.88 -16.22
CA GLY A 196 -12.68 -14.22 -17.18
C GLY A 196 -13.37 -12.99 -16.59
N THR A 197 -14.46 -13.20 -15.85
CA THR A 197 -15.28 -12.09 -15.33
C THR A 197 -14.59 -11.30 -14.22
N VAL A 198 -13.80 -11.96 -13.37
CA VAL A 198 -13.14 -11.35 -12.22
C VAL A 198 -11.93 -10.51 -12.65
N ALA A 199 -11.21 -10.95 -13.68
CA ALA A 199 -10.02 -10.27 -14.19
C ALA A 199 -10.30 -8.83 -14.67
N ASN A 200 -11.47 -8.57 -15.27
CA ASN A 200 -11.85 -7.22 -15.71
C ASN A 200 -12.12 -6.28 -14.52
N ILE A 201 -12.76 -6.79 -13.46
CA ILE A 201 -13.03 -5.99 -12.25
C ILE A 201 -11.73 -5.61 -11.54
N PHE A 202 -10.77 -6.54 -11.48
CA PHE A 202 -9.48 -6.29 -10.85
C PHE A 202 -8.53 -5.46 -11.73
N ALA A 203 -8.66 -5.51 -13.05
CA ALA A 203 -7.98 -4.57 -13.93
C ALA A 203 -8.43 -3.12 -13.65
N ASP A 204 -9.73 -2.90 -13.44
CA ASP A 204 -10.25 -1.60 -13.00
C ASP A 204 -9.74 -1.22 -11.59
N MET A 205 -9.59 -2.19 -10.68
CA MET A 205 -9.02 -1.92 -9.35
C MET A 205 -7.53 -1.59 -9.36
N ARG A 206 -6.77 -2.07 -10.36
CA ARG A 206 -5.37 -1.70 -10.58
C ARG A 206 -5.25 -0.35 -11.29
N SER A 207 -6.30 0.17 -11.91
CA SER A 207 -6.21 1.31 -12.82
C SER A 207 -5.87 2.68 -12.20
N HIS A 208 -5.43 2.82 -10.94
CA HIS A 208 -5.22 4.13 -10.30
C HIS A 208 -3.82 4.37 -9.72
N GLY A 209 -2.84 3.49 -9.97
CA GLY A 209 -1.44 3.73 -9.59
C GLY A 209 -1.09 3.61 -8.10
N CYS A 210 -2.08 3.60 -7.19
CA CYS A 210 -1.86 3.31 -5.77
C CYS A 210 -1.24 1.93 -5.52
N THR A 211 -0.72 1.72 -4.32
CA THR A 211 -0.32 0.40 -3.83
C THR A 211 -1.32 -0.12 -2.82
N ARG A 212 -1.76 -1.36 -3.02
CA ARG A 212 -2.81 -2.01 -2.22
C ARG A 212 -2.26 -3.21 -1.48
N HIS A 213 -2.67 -3.37 -0.23
CA HIS A 213 -2.29 -4.47 0.67
C HIS A 213 -3.53 -5.20 1.18
N GLU A 214 -3.34 -6.42 1.71
CA GLU A 214 -4.39 -7.03 2.52
C GLU A 214 -4.55 -6.28 3.86
N ASN A 215 -5.73 -6.43 4.47
CA ASN A 215 -6.15 -5.54 5.55
C ASN A 215 -5.33 -5.68 6.83
N ARG A 216 -4.85 -6.87 7.16
CA ARG A 216 -4.04 -7.10 8.36
C ARG A 216 -2.64 -6.52 8.17
N ALA A 217 -2.05 -6.65 6.98
CA ALA A 217 -0.77 -6.08 6.60
C ALA A 217 -0.77 -4.55 6.69
N ILE A 218 -1.78 -3.87 6.12
CA ILE A 218 -1.83 -2.40 6.19
C ILE A 218 -2.09 -1.91 7.62
N ALA A 219 -2.87 -2.66 8.42
CA ALA A 219 -3.08 -2.34 9.83
C ALA A 219 -1.80 -2.53 10.65
N TYR A 220 -1.03 -3.58 10.35
CA TYR A 220 0.28 -3.80 10.95
C TYR A 220 1.29 -2.71 10.55
N LEU A 221 1.33 -2.28 9.28
CA LEU A 221 2.14 -1.11 8.89
C LEU A 221 1.76 0.13 9.68
N GLN A 222 0.45 0.41 9.80
CA GLN A 222 -0.04 1.57 10.53
C GLN A 222 0.30 1.53 12.03
N SER A 223 0.41 0.34 12.63
CA SER A 223 0.62 0.20 14.07
C SER A 223 1.98 0.71 14.55
N PHE A 224 2.98 0.82 13.67
CA PHE A 224 4.33 1.24 14.06
C PHE A 224 5.01 2.23 13.12
N LEU A 225 4.41 2.58 11.98
CA LEU A 225 4.97 3.55 11.04
C LEU A 225 4.26 4.90 11.16
N PRO A 226 4.84 5.87 11.88
CA PRO A 226 4.23 7.18 12.04
C PRO A 226 4.29 8.02 10.75
N ALA A 227 3.56 9.15 10.76
CA ALA A 227 3.78 10.23 9.80
C ALA A 227 5.26 10.66 9.78
N GLY A 228 5.77 10.99 8.59
CA GLY A 228 7.17 11.28 8.32
C GLY A 228 8.00 10.07 7.88
N THR A 229 7.52 8.83 8.09
CA THR A 229 8.25 7.62 7.65
C THR A 229 8.48 7.65 6.14
N ALA A 230 9.72 7.39 5.71
CA ALA A 230 10.07 7.34 4.29
C ALA A 230 9.50 6.10 3.58
N LEU A 231 8.95 6.31 2.39
CA LEU A 231 8.51 5.30 1.43
C LEU A 231 9.29 5.46 0.13
N ILE A 232 10.00 4.39 -0.25
CA ILE A 232 10.88 4.37 -1.40
C ILE A 232 10.33 3.35 -2.40
N LYS A 233 9.80 3.82 -3.52
CA LYS A 233 9.25 3.00 -4.59
C LYS A 233 10.33 2.75 -5.64
N ILE A 234 10.70 1.49 -5.83
CA ILE A 234 11.72 1.05 -6.79
C ILE A 234 11.14 0.13 -7.86
N TYR A 235 11.87 -0.04 -8.95
CA TYR A 235 11.57 -1.06 -9.96
C TYR A 235 12.87 -1.81 -10.23
N ALA A 236 13.15 -2.84 -9.43
CA ALA A 236 14.45 -3.50 -9.38
C ALA A 236 14.31 -5.02 -9.42
N LYS A 237 15.33 -5.71 -9.94
CA LYS A 237 15.53 -7.12 -9.60
C LYS A 237 15.92 -7.23 -8.13
N GLU A 238 15.57 -8.35 -7.52
CA GLU A 238 15.91 -8.65 -6.13
C GLU A 238 17.10 -9.60 -6.09
N GLU A 239 18.03 -9.33 -5.19
CA GLU A 239 19.17 -10.18 -4.88
C GLU A 239 19.40 -10.21 -3.36
N LEU A 240 20.28 -11.10 -2.91
CA LEU A 240 20.77 -11.14 -1.54
C LEU A 240 22.22 -10.67 -1.51
N LYS A 241 22.55 -9.78 -0.57
CA LYS A 241 23.94 -9.44 -0.29
C LYS A 241 24.64 -10.61 0.40
N ASP A 242 23.95 -11.22 1.36
CA ASP A 242 24.32 -12.50 1.97
C ASP A 242 23.43 -13.63 1.42
N ALA A 243 23.95 -14.38 0.44
CA ALA A 243 23.22 -15.48 -0.20
C ALA A 243 22.81 -16.60 0.78
N SER A 244 23.52 -16.75 1.91
CA SER A 244 23.19 -17.76 2.93
C SER A 244 22.11 -17.32 3.90
N LEU A 245 21.89 -16.00 4.01
CA LEU A 245 21.10 -15.39 5.07
C LEU A 245 21.54 -15.84 6.47
N ALA A 246 22.83 -16.16 6.67
CA ALA A 246 23.36 -16.66 7.93
C ALA A 246 23.02 -15.73 9.10
N ARG A 247 23.04 -14.42 8.86
CA ARG A 247 22.68 -13.41 9.89
C ARG A 247 21.21 -13.50 10.31
N TYR A 248 20.31 -13.94 9.44
CA TYR A 248 18.88 -14.10 9.74
C TYR A 248 18.56 -15.45 10.40
N GLU A 249 19.51 -16.40 10.50
CA GLU A 249 19.26 -17.71 11.13
C GLU A 249 19.01 -17.60 12.64
N SER A 250 19.59 -16.60 13.28
CA SER A 250 19.40 -16.32 14.71
C SER A 250 18.09 -15.59 15.03
N LEU A 251 17.38 -15.09 14.00
CA LEU A 251 16.11 -14.40 14.16
C LEU A 251 14.93 -15.33 13.85
N PRO A 252 13.79 -15.14 14.54
CA PRO A 252 12.57 -15.83 14.16
C PRO A 252 12.16 -15.41 12.74
N ALA A 253 11.89 -16.39 11.86
CA ALA A 253 11.46 -16.11 10.50
C ALA A 253 10.12 -15.35 10.44
N THR A 254 9.26 -15.58 11.44
CA THR A 254 7.94 -14.95 11.56
C THR A 254 7.64 -14.57 13.00
N LYS A 255 6.79 -13.56 13.19
CA LYS A 255 6.15 -13.29 14.48
C LYS A 255 4.64 -13.17 14.32
N THR A 256 3.89 -13.42 15.39
CA THR A 256 2.44 -13.23 15.42
C THR A 256 2.14 -11.84 15.96
N TRP A 257 1.37 -11.05 15.21
CA TRP A 257 0.77 -9.80 15.67
C TRP A 257 -0.73 -10.01 15.88
N ASN A 258 -1.20 -9.83 17.11
CA ASN A 258 -2.62 -9.91 17.43
C ASN A 258 -3.27 -8.55 17.26
N TYR A 259 -4.46 -8.52 16.66
CA TYR A 259 -5.20 -7.29 16.40
C TYR A 259 -6.64 -7.32 16.90
N ILE A 260 -7.14 -6.14 17.21
CA ILE A 260 -8.54 -5.86 17.49
C ILE A 260 -8.93 -4.63 16.65
N LEU A 261 -9.71 -4.85 15.60
CA LEU A 261 -10.23 -3.76 14.78
C LEU A 261 -11.46 -3.15 15.47
N THR A 262 -11.41 -1.85 15.75
CA THR A 262 -12.46 -1.13 16.49
C THR A 262 -13.23 -0.13 15.61
N LYS A 263 -14.35 0.38 16.12
CA LYS A 263 -15.13 1.48 15.56
C LYS A 263 -14.57 2.86 15.89
N GLU A 264 -13.48 2.95 16.64
CA GLU A 264 -12.85 4.22 17.00
C GLU A 264 -12.20 4.89 15.77
N ASP A 265 -12.08 6.22 15.83
CA ASP A 265 -11.28 7.06 14.94
C ASP A 265 -11.63 6.92 13.44
N VAL A 266 -12.91 6.67 13.14
CA VAL A 266 -13.42 6.56 11.76
C VAL A 266 -13.16 7.88 11.03
N ARG A 267 -12.36 7.82 9.96
CA ARG A 267 -11.93 8.95 9.12
C ARG A 267 -11.08 10.01 9.83
N GLU A 268 -10.61 9.76 11.04
CA GLU A 268 -9.66 10.65 11.70
C GLU A 268 -8.26 10.51 11.09
N MET A 269 -7.46 11.58 11.21
CA MET A 269 -6.06 11.57 10.83
C MET A 269 -5.22 10.97 11.94
N ASN A 270 -4.30 10.08 11.58
CA ASN A 270 -3.42 9.34 12.50
C ASN A 270 -4.22 8.61 13.61
N PRO A 271 -5.12 7.69 13.21
CA PRO A 271 -5.98 6.94 14.13
C PRO A 271 -5.16 6.05 15.07
N LYS A 272 -5.78 5.64 16.19
CA LYS A 272 -5.18 4.66 17.10
C LYS A 272 -4.97 3.32 16.41
N SER A 273 -3.89 2.65 16.82
CA SER A 273 -3.51 1.32 16.34
C SER A 273 -4.54 0.25 16.67
N SER A 274 -4.62 -0.76 15.80
CA SER A 274 -5.38 -1.99 16.02
C SER A 274 -4.60 -3.07 16.81
N THR A 275 -3.38 -2.80 17.30
CA THR A 275 -2.65 -3.76 18.15
C THR A 275 -3.51 -4.17 19.35
N ALA A 276 -3.68 -5.48 19.56
CA ALA A 276 -4.60 -6.00 20.56
C ALA A 276 -4.30 -5.49 21.98
N GLU A 277 -3.03 -5.50 22.37
CA GLU A 277 -2.58 -5.00 23.69
C GLU A 277 -2.95 -3.53 23.88
N GLU A 278 -2.66 -2.67 22.90
CA GLU A 278 -2.98 -1.25 22.97
C GLU A 278 -4.50 -1.00 23.04
N VAL A 279 -5.30 -1.77 22.31
CA VAL A 279 -6.76 -1.68 22.35
C VAL A 279 -7.30 -2.12 23.72
N GLN A 280 -6.76 -3.19 24.29
CA GLN A 280 -7.12 -3.68 25.62
C GLN A 280 -6.76 -2.68 26.72
N THR A 281 -5.57 -2.06 26.65
CA THR A 281 -5.14 -1.01 27.59
C THR A 281 -6.08 0.20 27.56
N ARG A 282 -6.64 0.55 26.40
CA ARG A 282 -7.62 1.64 26.26
C ARG A 282 -9.00 1.30 26.84
N GLY A 283 -9.29 0.03 27.16
CA GLY A 283 -10.56 -0.39 27.72
C GLY A 283 -11.73 -0.29 26.74
N VAL A 284 -11.49 -0.51 25.44
CA VAL A 284 -12.54 -0.46 24.40
C VAL A 284 -13.60 -1.52 24.67
N SER A 285 -14.88 -1.11 24.68
CA SER A 285 -16.01 -2.00 24.94
C SER A 285 -16.28 -2.99 23.78
N GLU A 286 -16.86 -4.15 24.08
CA GLU A 286 -17.13 -5.20 23.06
C GLU A 286 -18.03 -4.73 21.92
N ASP A 287 -19.00 -3.85 22.20
CA ASP A 287 -19.88 -3.28 21.16
C ASP A 287 -19.13 -2.34 20.20
N MET A 288 -17.93 -1.89 20.58
CA MET A 288 -17.04 -1.08 19.74
C MET A 288 -16.07 -1.92 18.89
N ILE A 289 -16.11 -3.24 18.99
CA ILE A 289 -15.21 -4.15 18.29
C ILE A 289 -15.87 -4.67 17.01
N LEU A 290 -15.14 -4.60 15.90
CA LEU A 290 -15.54 -5.10 14.60
C LEU A 290 -14.98 -6.50 14.35
N GLU A 291 -13.70 -6.71 14.68
CA GLU A 291 -13.02 -7.99 14.46
C GLU A 291 -11.87 -8.18 15.45
N ARG A 292 -11.59 -9.44 15.79
CA ARG A 292 -10.40 -9.88 16.53
C ARG A 292 -9.68 -10.93 15.70
N GLY A 293 -8.36 -10.91 15.70
CA GLY A 293 -7.59 -11.92 14.98
C GLY A 293 -6.09 -11.79 15.17
N SER A 294 -5.35 -12.48 14.31
CA SER A 294 -3.89 -12.47 14.29
C SER A 294 -3.36 -12.39 12.87
N TYR A 295 -2.13 -11.91 12.74
CA TYR A 295 -1.39 -11.81 11.49
C TYR A 295 0.02 -12.35 11.67
N THR A 296 0.44 -13.24 10.76
CA THR A 296 1.82 -13.73 10.72
C THR A 296 2.69 -12.74 9.95
N VAL A 297 3.51 -12.00 10.67
CA VAL A 297 4.47 -11.05 10.14
C VAL A 297 5.68 -11.81 9.63
N ASN A 298 5.93 -11.78 8.32
CA ASN A 298 7.15 -12.31 7.74
C ASN A 298 8.32 -11.36 7.98
N MET A 299 9.41 -11.85 8.58
CA MET A 299 10.62 -11.08 8.88
C MET A 299 11.86 -11.65 8.18
N ARG A 300 11.70 -12.66 7.31
CA ARG A 300 12.80 -13.26 6.57
C ARG A 300 12.76 -12.86 5.09
N PRO A 301 13.85 -12.30 4.55
CA PRO A 301 13.87 -11.82 3.17
C PRO A 301 13.72 -12.99 2.19
N GLN A 302 12.79 -12.86 1.25
CA GLN A 302 12.58 -13.86 0.19
C GLN A 302 12.70 -13.20 -1.18
N VAL A 303 13.64 -13.68 -1.99
CA VAL A 303 13.87 -13.17 -3.36
C VAL A 303 12.71 -13.57 -4.26
N GLN A 304 12.09 -12.57 -4.89
CA GLN A 304 11.17 -12.80 -6.00
C GLN A 304 11.92 -12.82 -7.33
N ASN A 305 12.01 -14.01 -7.92
CA ASN A 305 12.67 -14.19 -9.22
C ASN A 305 11.90 -13.52 -10.37
N ILE A 306 12.66 -13.00 -11.34
CA ILE A 306 12.13 -12.54 -12.62
C ILE A 306 11.83 -13.76 -13.48
N THR A 307 10.55 -14.03 -13.69
CA THR A 307 10.10 -15.08 -14.61
C THR A 307 9.42 -14.38 -15.78
N GLY A 308 9.91 -14.55 -17.01
CA GLY A 308 9.34 -13.86 -18.20
C GLY A 308 7.85 -14.16 -18.50
N LYS A 309 7.22 -15.01 -17.69
CA LYS A 309 5.82 -15.45 -17.74
C LYS A 309 4.99 -14.72 -16.67
N GLY A 310 3.75 -14.35 -16.97
CA GLY A 310 2.80 -13.91 -15.94
C GLY A 310 2.94 -12.47 -15.41
N ALA A 311 3.47 -11.50 -16.15
CA ALA A 311 3.50 -10.11 -15.64
C ALA A 311 2.12 -9.49 -15.33
N LYS A 312 1.03 -10.11 -15.83
CA LYS A 312 -0.33 -9.72 -15.43
C LYS A 312 -0.68 -10.18 -13.99
N SER A 313 0.08 -11.11 -13.42
CA SER A 313 -0.18 -11.71 -12.10
C SER A 313 0.69 -11.15 -10.96
N GLY A 314 1.57 -10.16 -11.17
CA GLY A 314 2.49 -9.66 -10.13
C GLY A 314 3.61 -10.65 -9.72
N ARG A 315 3.40 -11.94 -9.93
CA ARG A 315 4.34 -13.05 -9.63
C ARG A 315 5.52 -13.19 -10.57
N SER A 316 5.65 -12.31 -11.56
CA SER A 316 6.70 -12.43 -12.59
C SER A 316 8.01 -11.74 -12.21
N GLY A 317 8.04 -10.96 -11.13
CA GLY A 317 9.18 -10.08 -10.83
C GLY A 317 9.40 -8.97 -11.89
N ASP A 318 8.40 -8.70 -12.73
CA ASP A 318 8.44 -7.68 -13.77
C ASP A 318 7.01 -7.23 -14.13
N SER A 319 6.28 -6.67 -13.16
CA SER A 319 4.85 -6.31 -13.24
C SER A 319 4.46 -5.57 -14.53
N TYR A 320 5.34 -4.70 -15.04
CA TYR A 320 5.09 -3.89 -16.23
C TYR A 320 5.80 -4.38 -17.49
N LYS A 321 6.49 -5.53 -17.43
CA LYS A 321 7.24 -6.12 -18.55
C LYS A 321 8.37 -5.22 -19.07
N LEU A 322 8.98 -4.43 -18.20
CA LEU A 322 10.00 -3.44 -18.59
C LEU A 322 11.37 -4.07 -18.74
N PHE A 323 11.64 -5.20 -18.09
CA PHE A 323 12.93 -5.89 -18.21
C PHE A 323 13.09 -6.73 -19.48
N ARG A 324 12.09 -6.75 -20.37
CA ARG A 324 12.11 -7.56 -21.59
C ARG A 324 13.00 -7.00 -22.69
N ASN A 325 13.07 -5.68 -22.79
CA ASN A 325 13.80 -5.00 -23.86
C ASN A 325 15.19 -4.58 -23.41
N GLU A 326 15.30 -4.16 -22.16
CA GLU A 326 16.55 -3.78 -21.51
C GLU A 326 16.56 -4.48 -20.14
N GLY A 327 17.58 -5.30 -19.87
CA GLY A 327 17.69 -6.00 -18.59
C GLY A 327 17.76 -5.02 -17.40
N PRO A 328 17.57 -5.52 -16.17
CA PRO A 328 17.65 -4.65 -14.98
C PRO A 328 19.06 -4.05 -14.82
N TYR A 329 19.11 -2.75 -14.53
CA TYR A 329 20.33 -2.06 -14.10
C TYR A 329 20.42 -2.10 -12.59
N GLY A 330 21.51 -2.67 -12.06
CA GLY A 330 21.69 -2.91 -10.63
C GLY A 330 20.69 -3.89 -10.00
N ALA A 331 20.78 -4.03 -8.68
CA ALA A 331 19.93 -4.91 -7.87
C ALA A 331 19.50 -4.23 -6.57
N PHE A 332 18.38 -4.70 -6.01
CA PHE A 332 17.97 -4.42 -4.65
C PHE A 332 18.33 -5.60 -3.76
N TYR A 333 19.24 -5.38 -2.80
CA TYR A 333 19.62 -6.35 -1.78
C TYR A 333 18.56 -6.36 -0.68
N ILE A 334 17.62 -7.30 -0.77
CA ILE A 334 16.43 -7.34 0.09
C ILE A 334 16.74 -7.70 1.54
N ASP A 335 17.91 -8.29 1.82
CA ASP A 335 18.35 -8.65 3.16
C ASP A 335 18.97 -7.47 3.91
N GLU A 336 19.43 -6.44 3.22
CA GLU A 336 20.03 -5.24 3.82
C GLU A 336 19.25 -3.95 3.54
N GLY A 337 18.23 -4.01 2.69
CA GLY A 337 17.47 -2.81 2.28
C GLY A 337 18.32 -1.81 1.49
N THR A 338 19.35 -2.29 0.78
CA THR A 338 20.28 -1.47 -0.01
C THR A 338 20.16 -1.76 -1.49
N ILE A 339 20.64 -0.86 -2.35
CA ILE A 339 20.74 -1.06 -3.79
C ILE A 339 22.19 -1.04 -4.24
N THR A 340 22.45 -1.63 -5.40
CA THR A 340 23.78 -1.52 -6.01
C THR A 340 24.04 -0.10 -6.55
N PRO A 341 25.31 0.35 -6.61
CA PRO A 341 25.66 1.68 -7.10
C PRO A 341 25.27 1.97 -8.56
N ASP A 342 25.11 0.94 -9.38
CA ASP A 342 24.73 1.03 -10.79
C ASP A 342 23.21 1.00 -11.03
N TYR A 343 22.40 0.89 -9.97
CA TYR A 343 20.95 0.82 -10.08
C TYR A 343 20.34 2.05 -10.75
N ARG A 344 19.42 1.79 -11.68
CA ARG A 344 18.61 2.81 -12.36
C ARG A 344 17.22 2.27 -12.61
N HIS A 345 16.21 3.12 -12.46
CA HIS A 345 14.86 2.77 -12.90
C HIS A 345 14.85 2.52 -14.42
N PRO A 346 14.11 1.51 -14.91
CA PRO A 346 13.98 1.27 -16.34
C PRO A 346 13.23 2.40 -17.04
N ALA A 347 13.44 2.56 -18.34
CA ALA A 347 12.66 3.49 -19.13
C ALA A 347 11.15 3.18 -19.05
N GLY A 348 10.32 4.22 -18.95
CA GLY A 348 8.86 4.09 -18.99
C GLY A 348 8.15 3.96 -17.63
N VAL A 349 8.87 4.03 -16.50
CA VAL A 349 8.26 4.41 -15.21
C VAL A 349 8.41 5.91 -14.98
N LYS A 350 7.37 6.54 -14.43
CA LYS A 350 7.43 7.95 -14.03
C LYS A 350 8.02 8.06 -12.63
N TYR A 351 8.82 9.10 -12.43
CA TYR A 351 9.35 9.46 -11.12
C TYR A 351 8.41 10.45 -10.43
N GLU A 352 8.27 10.31 -9.12
CA GLU A 352 7.53 11.22 -8.26
C GLU A 352 8.16 11.27 -6.86
N GLY A 353 8.01 12.41 -6.18
CA GLY A 353 8.44 12.58 -4.81
C GLY A 353 9.52 13.65 -4.65
N ILE A 354 10.31 13.51 -3.60
CA ILE A 354 11.34 14.48 -3.19
C ILE A 354 12.37 14.65 -4.33
N SER A 355 12.58 15.88 -4.79
CA SER A 355 13.33 16.18 -6.02
C SER A 355 14.82 15.85 -5.96
N ASP A 356 15.41 15.88 -4.77
CA ASP A 356 16.85 15.69 -4.57
C ASP A 356 17.25 14.20 -4.64
N PHE A 357 16.26 13.30 -4.60
CA PHE A 357 16.40 11.88 -4.89
C PHE A 357 16.12 11.55 -6.35
N SER A 358 16.52 12.45 -7.27
CA SER A 358 16.42 12.23 -8.71
C SER A 358 16.97 10.84 -9.08
N ALA A 359 16.35 10.19 -10.07
CA ALA A 359 16.34 8.76 -10.44
C ALA A 359 17.63 7.90 -10.35
N THR A 360 18.76 8.48 -10.02
CA THR A 360 20.07 7.85 -9.76
C THR A 360 20.51 7.85 -8.28
N LEU A 361 19.79 8.51 -7.38
CA LEU A 361 20.17 8.59 -5.96
C LEU A 361 18.96 8.25 -5.10
N VAL A 362 18.94 7.03 -4.55
CA VAL A 362 18.12 6.71 -3.37
C VAL A 362 18.76 7.31 -2.11
N PRO A 363 18.05 7.34 -0.96
CA PRO A 363 18.63 7.78 0.30
C PRO A 363 19.96 7.11 0.64
N ASN A 364 20.85 7.84 1.31
CA ASN A 364 22.19 7.33 1.62
C ASN A 364 22.16 6.03 2.42
N TYR A 365 21.11 5.81 3.24
CA TYR A 365 20.97 4.56 3.98
C TYR A 365 20.64 3.34 3.10
N MET A 366 20.29 3.54 1.83
CA MET A 366 20.12 2.51 0.81
C MET A 366 21.34 2.32 -0.10
N LYS A 367 22.35 3.19 -0.05
CA LYS A 367 23.64 3.00 -0.76
C LYS A 367 24.61 2.20 0.09
#